data_AF-A0A2N6BB86-F1
#
_entry.id   AF-A0A2N6BB86-F1
#
_cell.length_a   1.000
_cell.length_b   1.000
_cell.length_c   1.000
_cell.angle_alpha   90.00
_cell.angle_beta   90.00
_cell.angle_gamma   90.00
#
_symmetry.space_group_name_H-M   'P 1'
#
loop_
_entity.id
_entity.type
_entity.pdbx_description
1 polymer ?
#
loop_
_entity_poly.entity_id
_entity_poly.type
_entity_poly.pdbx_seq_one_letter_code
_entity_poly.pdbx_strand_id
1 'polypeptide(L)'
;MNKHTLTTLVIALALSCFVSAANAVPVLQVAAWDPVDGYIGTWDTSSETTVVSGNEFIIRALLDPENNNVPDTYNAMDTYVLSIAVIPSLMEEPPLDLGSISVEQLTNPPSTPVSIEVTGDMTWGLPPIEEALKAKSLPSHDVFETYFYEFEFMFDPSKTTSSIDIESYLLGLPDDGSSGNDLYYMDFAIDLSGFSMDYIAHFDLYFNQYVEGEGYTIAYFAPPSHDAEGRAVPEPGTLILLGTGLAAFGAARARKGR
;
A
#
# COMPACT_ATOMS: atom_id res chain seq x y z
N MET A 1 -40.08 -28.56 28.03
CA MET A 1 -39.18 -27.39 28.16
C MET A 1 -39.77 -26.45 29.19
N ASN A 2 -39.02 -26.08 30.22
CA ASN A 2 -39.49 -25.21 31.31
C ASN A 2 -39.57 -23.76 30.75
N LYS A 3 -40.56 -22.97 31.20
CA LYS A 3 -40.74 -21.57 30.76
C LYS A 3 -39.44 -20.75 30.87
N HIS A 4 -38.65 -20.97 31.92
CA HIS A 4 -37.33 -20.36 32.12
C HIS A 4 -36.33 -20.75 31.03
N THR A 5 -36.33 -22.00 30.56
CA THR A 5 -35.42 -22.46 29.49
C THR A 5 -35.76 -21.84 28.14
N LEU A 6 -37.05 -21.61 27.86
CA LEU A 6 -37.51 -20.94 26.63
C LEU A 6 -37.18 -19.43 26.68
N THR A 7 -37.36 -18.77 27.82
CA THR A 7 -37.03 -17.34 27.97
C THR A 7 -35.53 -17.08 27.83
N THR A 8 -34.67 -17.92 28.41
CA THR A 8 -33.21 -17.78 28.26
C THR A 8 -32.76 -17.98 26.80
N LEU A 9 -33.35 -18.93 26.08
CA LEU A 9 -33.02 -19.18 24.67
C LEU A 9 -33.44 -18.00 23.77
N VAL A 10 -34.60 -17.40 24.02
CA VAL A 10 -35.09 -16.24 23.26
C VAL A 10 -34.23 -15.00 23.54
N ILE A 11 -33.79 -14.79 24.78
CA ILE A 11 -32.88 -13.68 25.12
C ILE A 11 -31.50 -13.88 24.48
N ALA A 12 -30.94 -15.09 24.50
CA ALA A 12 -29.65 -15.37 23.87
C ALA A 12 -29.71 -15.21 22.34
N LEU A 13 -30.80 -15.67 21.70
CA LEU A 13 -31.02 -15.51 20.26
C LEU A 13 -31.27 -14.04 19.87
N ALA A 14 -31.97 -13.28 20.73
CA ALA A 14 -32.14 -11.84 20.54
C ALA A 14 -30.83 -11.06 20.73
N LEU A 15 -29.97 -11.45 21.69
CA LEU A 15 -28.65 -10.84 21.88
C LEU A 15 -27.70 -11.10 20.71
N SER A 16 -27.75 -12.29 20.09
CA SER A 16 -26.93 -12.60 18.91
C SER A 16 -27.30 -11.78 17.67
N CYS A 17 -28.48 -11.14 17.64
CA CYS A 17 -28.90 -10.27 16.53
C CYS A 17 -28.43 -8.82 16.66
N PHE A 18 -27.73 -8.46 17.75
CA PHE A 18 -27.22 -7.10 18.01
C PHE A 18 -25.70 -7.03 18.17
N VAL A 19 -24.98 -8.12 17.86
CA VAL A 19 -23.53 -8.05 17.79
C VAL A 19 -23.21 -7.36 16.47
N SER A 20 -22.88 -6.07 16.51
CA SER A 20 -22.20 -5.44 15.39
C SER A 20 -20.89 -6.19 15.19
N ALA A 21 -20.50 -6.42 13.94
CA ALA A 21 -19.08 -6.66 13.66
C ALA A 21 -18.31 -5.52 14.33
N ALA A 22 -17.23 -5.84 15.01
CA ALA A 22 -16.26 -4.87 15.50
C ALA A 22 -15.01 -5.15 14.69
N ASN A 23 -14.80 -4.41 13.60
CA ASN A 23 -13.54 -4.55 12.86
C ASN A 23 -12.48 -3.70 13.56
N ALA A 24 -11.32 -4.29 13.77
CA ALA A 24 -10.20 -3.59 14.39
C ALA A 24 -9.40 -2.89 13.29
N VAL A 25 -9.76 -1.64 13.00
CA VAL A 25 -8.98 -0.77 12.10
C VAL A 25 -7.53 -0.73 12.60
N PRO A 26 -6.52 -1.12 11.79
CA PRO A 26 -5.13 -1.04 12.19
C PRO A 26 -4.63 0.40 12.33
N VAL A 27 -3.59 0.58 13.15
CA VAL A 27 -2.91 1.88 13.34
C VAL A 27 -2.40 2.45 12.02
N LEU A 28 -1.72 1.62 11.24
CA LEU A 28 -1.16 1.95 9.94
C LEU A 28 -1.72 0.98 8.90
N GLN A 29 -2.08 1.52 7.74
CA GLN A 29 -2.56 0.75 6.59
C GLN A 29 -2.08 1.41 5.29
N VAL A 30 -1.92 0.62 4.24
CA VAL A 30 -1.60 1.06 2.89
C VAL A 30 -2.64 0.52 1.92
N ALA A 31 -3.03 1.32 0.93
CA ALA A 31 -3.91 0.85 -0.12
C ALA A 31 -3.65 1.53 -1.46
N ALA A 32 -3.92 0.80 -2.54
CA ALA A 32 -4.03 1.38 -3.87
C ALA A 32 -5.36 2.16 -4.01
N TRP A 33 -5.26 3.44 -4.35
CA TRP A 33 -6.35 4.40 -4.30
C TRP A 33 -6.53 5.14 -5.65
N ASP A 34 -7.77 5.53 -5.94
CA ASP A 34 -8.18 6.45 -7.01
C ASP A 34 -8.99 7.60 -6.39
N PRO A 35 -8.56 8.86 -6.57
CA PRO A 35 -9.24 10.03 -6.03
C PRO A 35 -10.65 10.26 -6.58
N VAL A 36 -11.03 9.61 -7.70
CA VAL A 36 -12.34 9.73 -8.34
C VAL A 36 -13.28 8.63 -7.88
N ASP A 37 -12.88 7.37 -8.04
CA ASP A 37 -13.74 6.20 -7.85
C ASP A 37 -13.52 5.48 -6.51
N GLY A 38 -12.53 5.91 -5.71
CA GLY A 38 -12.17 5.27 -4.44
C GLY A 38 -11.09 4.21 -4.65
N TYR A 39 -11.18 3.05 -4.01
CA TYR A 39 -10.14 2.03 -4.12
C TYR A 39 -10.10 1.38 -5.51
N ILE A 40 -8.88 1.08 -5.99
CA ILE A 40 -8.66 0.45 -7.31
C ILE A 40 -7.92 -0.89 -7.24
N GLY A 41 -7.49 -1.30 -6.05
CA GLY A 41 -6.86 -2.59 -5.84
C GLY A 41 -7.87 -3.73 -5.75
N THR A 42 -7.40 -4.94 -6.04
CA THR A 42 -8.12 -6.19 -5.75
C THR A 42 -7.42 -6.92 -4.61
N TRP A 43 -8.21 -7.47 -3.68
CA TRP A 43 -7.66 -8.34 -2.65
C TRP A 43 -7.13 -9.65 -3.24
N ASP A 44 -5.85 -9.95 -3.04
CA ASP A 44 -5.25 -11.24 -3.37
C ASP A 44 -5.26 -12.13 -2.12
N THR A 45 -6.11 -13.15 -2.11
CA THR A 45 -6.21 -14.09 -0.98
C THR A 45 -4.99 -14.98 -0.81
N SER A 46 -4.07 -15.02 -1.77
CA SER A 46 -2.86 -15.84 -1.68
C SER A 46 -1.73 -15.13 -0.94
N SER A 47 -1.54 -13.85 -1.21
CA SER A 47 -0.57 -12.99 -0.51
C SER A 47 -1.21 -12.19 0.62
N GLU A 48 -2.53 -12.25 0.77
CA GLU A 48 -3.31 -11.49 1.75
C GLU A 48 -3.00 -9.99 1.67
N THR A 49 -2.98 -9.42 0.46
CA THR A 49 -2.63 -8.01 0.26
C THR A 49 -3.44 -7.36 -0.87
N THR A 50 -3.39 -6.04 -0.94
CA THR A 50 -4.06 -5.27 -2.00
C THR A 50 -3.19 -5.20 -3.25
N VAL A 51 -3.65 -5.73 -4.38
CA VAL A 51 -2.90 -5.71 -5.65
C VAL A 51 -3.52 -4.73 -6.63
N VAL A 52 -2.70 -3.84 -7.21
CA VAL A 52 -3.07 -2.99 -8.34
C VAL A 52 -2.23 -3.33 -9.57
N SER A 53 -2.90 -3.40 -10.72
CA SER A 53 -2.27 -3.61 -12.03
C SER A 53 -2.37 -2.34 -12.85
N GLY A 54 -1.25 -1.79 -13.28
CA GLY A 54 -1.18 -0.50 -13.95
C GLY A 54 0.20 0.09 -13.84
N ASN A 55 0.55 0.96 -14.79
CA ASN A 55 1.83 1.68 -14.70
C ASN A 55 1.70 2.90 -13.80
N GLU A 56 0.53 3.55 -13.76
CA GLU A 56 0.30 4.72 -12.93
C GLU A 56 -0.85 4.45 -11.95
N PHE A 57 -0.62 4.68 -10.66
CA PHE A 57 -1.63 4.55 -9.61
C PHE A 57 -1.23 5.37 -8.39
N ILE A 58 -2.15 5.54 -7.45
CA ILE A 58 -1.86 6.19 -6.16
C ILE A 58 -1.77 5.13 -5.07
N ILE A 59 -0.72 5.21 -4.27
CA ILE A 59 -0.63 4.53 -2.98
C ILE A 59 -1.00 5.52 -1.89
N ARG A 60 -1.97 5.14 -1.06
CA ARG A 60 -2.42 5.92 0.08
C ARG A 60 -1.94 5.26 1.36
N ALA A 61 -1.11 5.97 2.11
CA ALA A 61 -0.82 5.66 3.51
C ALA A 61 -1.95 6.19 4.39
N LEU A 62 -2.36 5.40 5.37
CA LEU A 62 -3.43 5.71 6.33
C LEU A 62 -2.91 5.58 7.76
N LEU A 63 -3.42 6.46 8.61
CA LEU A 63 -3.17 6.46 10.04
C LEU A 63 -4.47 6.63 10.81
N ASP A 64 -4.78 5.69 11.71
CA ASP A 64 -5.75 5.87 12.80
C ASP A 64 -5.08 6.53 14.03
N PRO A 65 -5.25 7.86 14.24
CA PRO A 65 -4.62 8.57 15.35
C PRO A 65 -5.27 8.29 16.70
N GLU A 66 -6.44 7.68 16.73
CA GLU A 66 -7.21 7.41 17.96
C GLU A 66 -7.24 5.92 18.31
N ASN A 67 -6.42 5.12 17.63
CA ASN A 67 -6.32 3.70 17.91
C ASN A 67 -5.79 3.46 19.34
N ASN A 68 -6.50 2.65 20.13
CA ASN A 68 -6.13 2.38 21.53
C ASN A 68 -4.78 1.64 21.69
N ASN A 69 -4.18 1.16 20.60
CA ASN A 69 -2.85 0.56 20.60
C ASN A 69 -1.72 1.58 20.38
N VAL A 70 -2.05 2.85 20.10
CA VAL A 70 -1.10 3.95 19.91
C VAL A 70 -0.79 4.59 21.27
N PRO A 71 0.47 4.88 21.61
CA PRO A 71 0.82 5.51 22.88
C PRO A 71 0.57 7.03 22.74
N ASP A 72 0.25 7.71 23.84
CA ASP A 72 -0.04 9.16 23.89
C ASP A 72 1.08 10.06 23.28
N THR A 73 2.27 9.51 23.03
CA THR A 73 3.44 10.19 22.48
C THR A 73 3.50 10.26 20.96
N TYR A 74 2.58 9.60 20.26
CA TYR A 74 2.58 9.50 18.81
C TYR A 74 1.71 10.59 18.18
N ASN A 75 2.20 11.20 17.11
CA ASN A 75 1.55 12.31 16.44
C ASN A 75 1.67 12.15 14.92
N ALA A 76 0.63 12.54 14.19
CA ALA A 76 0.64 12.68 12.73
C ALA A 76 1.82 13.50 12.17
N MET A 77 2.40 14.38 12.99
CA MET A 77 3.59 15.18 12.67
C MET A 77 4.92 14.45 12.91
N ASP A 78 4.90 13.21 13.36
CA ASP A 78 6.10 12.37 13.46
C ASP A 78 6.49 11.82 12.07
N THR A 79 7.69 11.25 11.98
CA THR A 79 8.24 10.71 10.73
C THR A 79 7.82 9.25 10.51
N TYR A 80 7.09 9.02 9.43
CA TYR A 80 6.67 7.73 8.91
C TYR A 80 7.52 7.33 7.74
N VAL A 81 7.54 6.03 7.43
CA VAL A 81 8.28 5.50 6.30
C VAL A 81 7.37 4.64 5.45
N LEU A 82 7.26 5.00 4.17
CA LEU A 82 6.76 4.13 3.12
C LEU A 82 7.96 3.41 2.52
N SER A 83 8.04 2.10 2.66
CA SER A 83 9.07 1.28 2.02
C SER A 83 8.55 0.69 0.72
N ILE A 84 9.42 0.66 -0.29
CA ILE A 84 9.15 0.06 -1.59
C ILE A 84 10.17 -1.05 -1.79
N ALA A 85 9.72 -2.30 -1.75
CA ALA A 85 10.56 -3.47 -1.91
C ALA A 85 10.26 -4.19 -3.23
N VAL A 86 11.29 -4.77 -3.86
CA VAL A 86 11.14 -5.56 -5.09
C VAL A 86 10.89 -7.02 -4.73
N ILE A 87 9.84 -7.63 -5.28
CA ILE A 87 9.61 -9.07 -5.15
C ILE A 87 9.39 -9.74 -6.52
N PRO A 88 9.79 -11.01 -6.70
CA PRO A 88 10.53 -11.85 -5.75
C PRO A 88 11.97 -11.37 -5.52
N SER A 89 12.57 -11.80 -4.41
CA SER A 89 13.97 -11.50 -4.05
C SER A 89 14.96 -11.90 -5.16
N LEU A 90 15.93 -11.03 -5.40
CA LEU A 90 16.95 -11.17 -6.43
C LEU A 90 18.30 -11.61 -5.86
N MET A 91 18.65 -12.89 -5.96
CA MET A 91 20.04 -13.32 -5.73
C MET A 91 20.80 -13.46 -7.06
N GLU A 92 21.03 -12.36 -7.78
CA GLU A 92 21.88 -12.39 -8.98
C GLU A 92 23.02 -11.37 -8.93
N GLU A 93 24.23 -11.84 -9.22
CA GLU A 93 25.45 -11.05 -9.35
C GLU A 93 25.99 -11.19 -10.79
N PRO A 94 26.09 -10.11 -11.59
CA PRO A 94 25.73 -8.72 -11.25
C PRO A 94 24.20 -8.51 -11.15
N PRO A 95 23.74 -7.44 -10.47
CA PRO A 95 22.33 -7.11 -10.40
C PRO A 95 21.72 -6.92 -11.78
N LEU A 96 20.56 -7.54 -12.02
CA LEU A 96 19.78 -7.32 -13.24
C LEU A 96 19.25 -5.89 -13.26
N ASP A 97 19.46 -5.16 -14.36
CA ASP A 97 18.82 -3.86 -14.56
C ASP A 97 17.30 -4.04 -14.63
N LEU A 98 16.60 -3.62 -13.58
CA LEU A 98 15.14 -3.66 -13.47
C LEU A 98 14.49 -2.33 -13.87
N GLY A 99 15.27 -1.38 -14.37
CA GLY A 99 14.84 -0.03 -14.68
C GLY A 99 14.54 0.80 -13.43
N SER A 100 13.51 1.63 -13.50
CA SER A 100 13.21 2.63 -12.45
C SER A 100 11.75 2.75 -12.07
N ILE A 101 11.54 3.18 -10.83
CA ILE A 101 10.23 3.52 -10.25
C ILE A 101 10.23 5.02 -9.99
N SER A 102 9.17 5.71 -10.40
CA SER A 102 8.99 7.13 -10.08
C SER A 102 7.93 7.30 -9.00
N VAL A 103 8.23 8.13 -7.99
CA VAL A 103 7.37 8.39 -6.83
C VAL A 103 7.23 9.88 -6.60
N GLU A 104 5.99 10.36 -6.48
CA GLU A 104 5.67 11.75 -6.15
C GLU A 104 4.74 11.80 -4.93
N GLN A 105 5.14 12.51 -3.88
CA GLN A 105 4.26 12.81 -2.77
C GLN A 105 3.25 13.89 -3.18
N LEU A 106 1.96 13.58 -3.08
CA LEU A 106 0.86 14.47 -3.48
C LEU A 106 0.50 15.45 -2.35
N THR A 107 1.38 16.42 -2.14
CA THR A 107 1.20 17.56 -1.23
C THR A 107 0.64 18.78 -1.97
N ASN A 108 0.42 19.89 -1.26
CA ASN A 108 0.04 21.16 -1.87
C ASN A 108 0.99 22.28 -1.40
N PRO A 109 1.91 22.75 -2.27
CA PRO A 109 2.11 22.35 -3.66
C PRO A 109 2.66 20.92 -3.79
N PRO A 110 2.46 20.23 -4.93
CA PRO A 110 3.00 18.89 -5.15
C PRO A 110 4.52 18.85 -5.06
N SER A 111 5.07 17.72 -4.64
CA SER A 111 6.52 17.48 -4.65
C SER A 111 7.03 17.25 -6.08
N THR A 112 8.34 17.28 -6.26
CA THR A 112 8.93 16.85 -7.55
C THR A 112 9.02 15.33 -7.57
N PRO A 113 8.56 14.65 -8.64
CA PRO A 113 8.74 13.21 -8.76
C PRO A 113 10.21 12.79 -8.62
N VAL A 114 10.45 11.75 -7.83
CA VAL A 114 11.75 11.13 -7.61
C VAL A 114 11.82 9.84 -8.43
N SER A 115 12.74 9.78 -9.39
CA SER A 115 13.06 8.55 -10.12
C SER A 115 14.09 7.75 -9.35
N ILE A 116 13.79 6.48 -9.07
CA ILE A 116 14.63 5.55 -8.32
C ILE A 116 15.06 4.45 -9.27
N GLU A 117 16.35 4.40 -9.61
CA GLU A 117 16.93 3.28 -10.34
C GLU A 117 17.01 2.06 -9.42
N VAL A 118 16.31 0.98 -9.74
CA VAL A 118 16.05 -0.13 -8.81
C VAL A 118 17.35 -0.77 -8.30
N THR A 119 18.34 -0.99 -9.16
CA THR A 119 19.63 -1.55 -8.74
C THR A 119 20.70 -0.49 -8.46
N GLY A 120 20.41 0.78 -8.72
CA GLY A 120 21.35 1.89 -8.58
C GLY A 120 21.17 2.69 -7.29
N ASP A 121 19.91 2.91 -6.90
CA ASP A 121 19.50 3.80 -5.81
C ASP A 121 18.89 3.03 -4.60
N MET A 122 18.44 1.79 -4.79
CA MET A 122 17.90 0.97 -3.70
C MET A 122 18.98 0.27 -2.88
N THR A 123 18.65 -0.03 -1.62
CA THR A 123 19.51 -0.80 -0.71
C THR A 123 19.16 -2.28 -0.79
N TRP A 124 20.17 -3.14 -0.83
CA TRP A 124 19.98 -4.59 -0.67
C TRP A 124 19.94 -4.96 0.82
N GLY A 125 18.88 -5.64 1.27
CA GLY A 125 18.76 -6.13 2.64
C GLY A 125 17.31 -6.33 3.06
N LEU A 126 17.03 -6.13 4.35
CA LEU A 126 15.69 -6.18 4.92
C LEU A 126 15.29 -4.76 5.37
N PRO A 127 14.13 -4.23 4.95
CA PRO A 127 13.60 -3.00 5.54
C PRO A 127 13.05 -3.26 6.96
N PRO A 128 13.12 -2.28 7.87
CA PRO A 128 13.91 -1.05 7.79
C PRO A 128 15.42 -1.32 7.86
N ILE A 129 16.23 -0.40 7.32
CA ILE A 129 17.70 -0.45 7.35
C ILE A 129 18.23 -0.99 8.70
N GLU A 130 19.08 -2.02 8.64
CA GLU A 130 19.50 -2.84 9.80
C GLU A 130 20.02 -2.05 11.02
N GLU A 131 20.58 -0.84 10.83
CA GLU A 131 21.01 0.02 11.94
C GLU A 131 19.85 0.46 12.86
N ALA A 132 18.62 0.47 12.34
CA ALA A 132 17.38 0.80 13.04
C ALA A 132 16.70 -0.40 13.72
N LEU A 133 17.30 -1.59 13.71
CA LEU A 133 16.70 -2.81 14.28
C LEU A 133 17.59 -3.44 15.36
N LYS A 134 17.82 -2.73 16.46
CA LYS A 134 18.52 -3.32 17.62
C LYS A 134 17.63 -4.05 18.62
N ALA A 135 16.31 -3.99 18.51
CA ALA A 135 15.42 -4.67 19.46
C ALA A 135 14.07 -5.11 18.86
N LYS A 136 13.86 -6.44 18.85
CA LYS A 136 12.55 -7.13 18.82
C LYS A 136 11.55 -6.73 17.73
N SER A 137 11.94 -6.77 16.47
CA SER A 137 10.95 -6.87 15.39
C SER A 137 10.28 -8.25 15.46
N LEU A 138 8.95 -8.27 15.32
CA LEU A 138 8.18 -9.50 15.17
C LEU A 138 8.80 -10.36 14.04
N PRO A 139 8.70 -11.71 14.10
CA PRO A 139 9.11 -12.53 12.96
C PRO A 139 8.25 -12.10 11.77
N SER A 140 8.89 -11.50 10.78
CA SER A 140 8.25 -11.23 9.51
C SER A 140 8.13 -12.57 8.79
N HIS A 141 6.90 -12.94 8.42
CA HIS A 141 6.72 -14.10 7.57
C HIS A 141 7.20 -13.68 6.17
N ASP A 142 8.19 -14.42 5.65
CA ASP A 142 8.68 -14.35 4.26
C ASP A 142 9.59 -13.18 3.85
N VAL A 143 10.26 -12.48 4.78
CA VAL A 143 11.20 -11.41 4.38
C VAL A 143 12.56 -12.01 4.03
N PHE A 144 12.71 -12.35 2.76
CA PHE A 144 14.01 -12.55 2.14
C PHE A 144 14.64 -11.19 1.86
N GLU A 145 15.98 -11.09 1.95
CA GLU A 145 16.68 -9.87 1.55
C GLU A 145 16.30 -9.50 0.11
N THR A 146 16.05 -8.22 -0.13
CA THR A 146 15.73 -7.72 -1.47
C THR A 146 16.20 -6.28 -1.65
N TYR A 147 16.04 -5.73 -2.85
CA TYR A 147 16.21 -4.31 -3.10
C TYR A 147 15.00 -3.54 -2.56
N PHE A 148 15.27 -2.55 -1.71
CA PHE A 148 14.23 -1.67 -1.17
C PHE A 148 14.67 -0.20 -1.12
N TYR A 149 13.68 0.70 -1.12
CA TYR A 149 13.86 2.13 -0.94
C TYR A 149 12.88 2.65 0.12
N GLU A 150 13.34 3.55 0.99
CA GLU A 150 12.54 4.11 2.08
C GLU A 150 12.22 5.60 1.82
N PHE A 151 10.93 5.94 1.83
CA PHE A 151 10.45 7.32 1.75
C PHE A 151 9.96 7.80 3.12
N GLU A 152 10.71 8.72 3.72
CA GLU A 152 10.29 9.41 4.94
C GLU A 152 9.24 10.48 4.64
N PHE A 153 8.16 10.51 5.42
CA PHE A 153 7.11 11.52 5.30
C PHE A 153 6.45 11.82 6.66
N MET A 154 5.58 12.84 6.69
CA MET A 154 4.70 13.15 7.82
C MET A 154 3.26 13.21 7.30
N PHE A 155 2.29 12.79 8.11
CA PHE A 155 0.88 12.99 7.75
C PHE A 155 0.52 14.48 7.84
N ASP A 156 -0.53 14.88 7.13
CA ASP A 156 -1.14 16.20 7.27
C ASP A 156 -2.45 16.05 8.06
N PRO A 157 -2.55 16.53 9.32
CA PRO A 157 -3.76 16.41 10.14
C PRO A 157 -4.98 17.10 9.53
N SER A 158 -4.79 17.98 8.54
CA SER A 158 -5.90 18.58 7.80
C SER A 158 -6.45 17.69 6.69
N LYS A 159 -5.76 16.60 6.34
CA LYS A 159 -6.19 15.59 5.37
C LYS A 159 -6.75 14.37 6.09
N THR A 160 -8.08 14.28 6.14
CA THR A 160 -8.78 13.13 6.72
C THR A 160 -9.63 12.37 5.70
N THR A 161 -9.81 11.08 5.97
CA THR A 161 -10.80 10.20 5.33
C THR A 161 -11.60 9.50 6.41
N SER A 162 -12.82 9.07 6.10
CA SER A 162 -13.62 8.25 7.02
C SER A 162 -12.84 7.01 7.44
N SER A 163 -13.08 6.54 8.67
CA SER A 163 -12.53 5.26 9.14
C SER A 163 -12.86 4.13 8.17
N ILE A 164 -11.89 3.26 7.96
CA ILE A 164 -11.97 2.14 7.04
C ILE A 164 -10.91 1.09 7.37
N ASP A 165 -11.31 -0.16 7.28
CA ASP A 165 -10.44 -1.32 7.28
C ASP A 165 -10.26 -1.83 5.85
N ILE A 166 -9.04 -1.73 5.30
CA ILE A 166 -8.78 -2.03 3.88
C ILE A 166 -9.15 -3.47 3.51
N GLU A 167 -8.78 -4.44 4.35
CA GLU A 167 -9.09 -5.85 4.15
C GLU A 167 -10.61 -6.06 4.08
N SER A 168 -11.36 -5.64 5.10
CA SER A 168 -12.80 -5.82 5.16
C SER A 168 -13.50 -5.15 3.99
N TYR A 169 -13.08 -3.93 3.64
CA TYR A 169 -13.64 -3.20 2.51
C TYR A 169 -13.47 -3.96 1.20
N LEU A 170 -12.25 -4.40 0.88
CA LEU A 170 -11.96 -5.08 -0.38
C LEU A 170 -12.55 -6.50 -0.46
N LEU A 171 -12.71 -7.17 0.69
CA LEU A 171 -13.44 -8.43 0.78
C LEU A 171 -14.97 -8.25 0.69
N GLY A 172 -15.46 -7.01 0.62
CA GLY A 172 -16.90 -6.70 0.64
C GLY A 172 -17.59 -7.17 1.92
N LEU A 173 -16.81 -7.31 3.00
CA LEU A 173 -17.32 -7.59 4.33
C LEU A 173 -17.98 -6.32 4.88
N PRO A 174 -18.86 -6.45 5.90
CA PRO A 174 -19.39 -5.28 6.57
C PRO A 174 -18.24 -4.42 7.10
N ASP A 175 -18.01 -3.29 6.44
CA ASP A 175 -17.10 -2.25 6.90
C ASP A 175 -17.87 -1.34 7.86
N ASP A 176 -17.62 -1.55 9.15
CA ASP A 176 -18.15 -0.71 10.22
C ASP A 176 -17.28 0.53 10.46
N GLY A 177 -16.38 0.88 9.52
CA GLY A 177 -15.59 2.13 9.51
C GLY A 177 -16.40 3.42 9.68
N SER A 178 -17.73 3.32 9.63
CA SER A 178 -18.66 4.35 10.12
C SER A 178 -18.71 4.55 11.65
N SER A 179 -18.02 3.73 12.45
CA SER A 179 -18.00 3.78 13.92
C SER A 179 -16.65 4.18 14.53
N GLY A 180 -15.61 4.34 13.70
CA GLY A 180 -14.28 4.80 14.08
C GLY A 180 -14.04 6.29 13.80
N ASN A 181 -12.89 6.79 14.22
CA ASN A 181 -12.47 8.17 13.96
C ASN A 181 -11.92 8.35 12.55
N ASP A 182 -11.89 9.60 12.11
CA ASP A 182 -11.27 10.02 10.85
C ASP A 182 -9.80 9.57 10.80
N LEU A 183 -9.39 8.91 9.72
CA LEU A 183 -7.99 8.55 9.46
C LEU A 183 -7.27 9.71 8.81
N TYR A 184 -6.02 9.94 9.19
CA TYR A 184 -5.12 10.79 8.40
C TYR A 184 -4.63 10.03 7.17
N TYR A 185 -4.40 10.74 6.07
CA TYR A 185 -3.87 10.12 4.86
C TYR A 185 -2.74 10.92 4.20
N MET A 186 -1.85 10.19 3.52
CA MET A 186 -0.87 10.74 2.60
C MET A 186 -0.90 9.94 1.30
N ASP A 187 -0.95 10.65 0.18
CA ASP A 187 -1.02 10.05 -1.15
C ASP A 187 0.33 10.15 -1.86
N PHE A 188 0.72 9.06 -2.52
CA PHE A 188 1.91 8.94 -3.34
C PHE A 188 1.49 8.52 -4.75
N ALA A 189 1.77 9.33 -5.75
CA ALA A 189 1.64 8.90 -7.14
C ALA A 189 2.84 8.03 -7.49
N ILE A 190 2.56 6.81 -7.95
CA ILE A 190 3.53 5.81 -8.36
C ILE A 190 3.47 5.66 -9.87
N ASP A 191 4.63 5.66 -10.51
CA ASP A 191 4.81 5.34 -11.93
C ASP A 191 5.83 4.19 -12.08
N LEU A 192 5.32 3.04 -12.54
CA LEU A 192 6.05 1.81 -12.83
C LEU A 192 6.32 1.62 -14.34
N SER A 193 6.11 2.63 -15.19
CA SER A 193 6.35 2.52 -16.64
C SER A 193 7.80 2.19 -16.99
N GLY A 194 8.75 2.61 -16.15
CA GLY A 194 10.17 2.29 -16.26
C GLY A 194 10.58 0.99 -15.56
N PHE A 195 9.66 0.32 -14.85
CA PHE A 195 9.97 -0.84 -14.02
C PHE A 195 9.73 -2.17 -14.75
N SER A 196 10.58 -3.16 -14.46
CA SER A 196 10.47 -4.49 -15.07
C SER A 196 9.13 -5.18 -14.75
N MET A 197 8.43 -5.62 -15.80
CA MET A 197 7.14 -6.32 -15.69
C MET A 197 7.22 -7.73 -15.08
N ASP A 198 8.43 -8.27 -14.93
CA ASP A 198 8.65 -9.60 -14.34
C ASP A 198 8.68 -9.54 -12.80
N TYR A 199 8.62 -8.32 -12.22
CA TYR A 199 8.72 -8.07 -10.80
C TYR A 199 7.52 -7.25 -10.29
N ILE A 200 7.39 -7.22 -8.98
CA ILE A 200 6.33 -6.53 -8.24
C ILE A 200 6.99 -5.51 -7.32
N ALA A 201 6.42 -4.31 -7.26
CA ALA A 201 6.74 -3.33 -6.23
C ALA A 201 5.81 -3.57 -5.04
N HIS A 202 6.35 -3.99 -3.91
CA HIS A 202 5.64 -4.19 -2.65
C HIS A 202 5.79 -2.95 -1.77
N PHE A 203 4.71 -2.50 -1.14
CA PHE A 203 4.63 -1.27 -0.38
C PHE A 203 4.28 -1.57 1.08
N ASP A 204 5.23 -1.31 1.97
CA ASP A 204 5.07 -1.45 3.42
C ASP A 204 5.00 -0.06 4.08
N LEU A 205 4.26 0.05 5.18
CA LEU A 205 4.20 1.29 5.97
C LEU A 205 4.56 1.02 7.43
N TYR A 206 5.50 1.81 7.94
CA TYR A 206 5.87 1.71 9.35
C TYR A 206 6.27 3.05 9.95
N PHE A 207 6.36 3.02 11.27
CA PHE A 207 6.80 4.13 12.10
C PHE A 207 8.02 3.71 12.92
N ASN A 208 9.11 4.47 12.79
CA ASN A 208 10.31 4.29 13.57
C ASN A 208 10.28 5.20 14.80
N GLN A 209 10.51 4.62 15.99
CA GLN A 209 10.70 5.37 17.22
C GLN A 209 12.15 5.28 17.68
N TYR A 210 12.73 6.42 18.03
CA TYR A 210 14.00 6.45 18.76
C TYR A 210 13.77 6.15 20.25
N VAL A 211 14.42 5.12 20.74
CA VAL A 211 14.42 4.71 22.15
C VAL A 211 15.82 4.95 22.72
N GLU A 212 15.92 5.78 23.76
CA GLU A 212 17.20 6.11 24.40
C GLU A 212 17.89 4.82 24.89
N GLY A 213 19.13 4.59 24.43
CA GLY A 213 19.91 3.41 24.77
C GLY A 213 19.69 2.19 23.86
N GLU A 214 18.62 2.19 23.04
CA GLU A 214 18.32 1.11 22.09
C GLU A 214 18.47 1.55 20.62
N GLY A 215 18.38 2.85 20.33
CA GLY A 215 18.44 3.41 18.98
C GLY A 215 17.06 3.52 18.35
N TYR A 216 16.99 3.61 17.02
CA TYR A 216 15.71 3.48 16.33
C TYR A 216 15.19 2.05 16.46
N THR A 217 13.87 1.90 16.54
CA THR A 217 13.13 0.63 16.61
C THR A 217 11.82 0.81 15.84
N ILE A 218 11.30 -0.25 15.22
CA ILE A 218 9.94 -0.21 14.66
C ILE A 218 8.96 -0.18 15.82
N ALA A 219 8.22 0.91 15.95
CA ALA A 219 7.15 1.00 16.95
C ALA A 219 5.82 0.48 16.40
N TYR A 220 5.53 0.73 15.12
CA TYR A 220 4.33 0.24 14.44
C TYR A 220 4.64 -0.16 13.00
N PHE A 221 3.99 -1.22 12.55
CA PHE A 221 4.07 -1.75 11.20
C PHE A 221 2.63 -2.02 10.73
N ALA A 222 2.31 -1.65 9.49
CA ALA A 222 1.02 -2.01 8.89
C ALA A 222 0.91 -3.55 8.85
N PRO A 223 -0.20 -4.16 9.27
CA PRO A 223 -0.33 -5.61 9.16
C PRO A 223 -0.16 -6.06 7.70
N PRO A 224 0.34 -7.28 7.42
CA PRO A 224 0.49 -7.78 6.05
C PRO A 224 -0.81 -7.71 5.23
N SER A 225 -1.94 -7.94 5.90
CA SER A 225 -3.31 -7.77 5.40
C SER A 225 -3.66 -6.35 4.96
N HIS A 226 -2.77 -5.39 5.14
CA HIS A 226 -2.98 -3.96 4.93
C HIS A 226 -1.81 -3.32 4.21
N ASP A 227 -1.02 -4.13 3.49
CA ASP A 227 0.01 -3.66 2.55
C ASP A 227 -0.57 -3.50 1.13
N ALA A 228 0.27 -3.05 0.19
CA ALA A 228 -0.10 -2.96 -1.22
C ALA A 228 0.99 -3.49 -2.16
N GLU A 229 0.57 -3.96 -3.34
CA GLU A 229 1.43 -4.41 -4.43
C GLU A 229 1.08 -3.70 -5.74
N GLY A 230 2.11 -3.22 -6.44
CA GLY A 230 2.01 -2.67 -7.79
C GLY A 230 2.64 -3.61 -8.82
N ARG A 231 1.89 -3.90 -9.89
CA ARG A 231 2.36 -4.72 -11.01
C ARG A 231 2.34 -3.90 -12.31
N ALA A 232 3.51 -3.69 -12.89
CA ALA A 232 3.64 -3.01 -14.17
C ALA A 232 2.94 -3.81 -15.27
N VAL A 233 2.28 -3.11 -16.19
CA VAL A 233 1.60 -3.71 -17.33
C VAL A 233 2.25 -3.22 -18.63
N PRO A 234 2.38 -4.09 -19.66
CA PRO A 234 2.89 -3.64 -20.95
C PRO A 234 2.08 -2.46 -21.46
N GLU A 235 2.76 -1.42 -21.96
CA GLU A 235 2.08 -0.31 -22.62
C GLU A 235 1.12 -0.88 -23.68
N PRO A 236 -0.12 -0.35 -23.78
CA PRO A 236 -1.06 -0.85 -24.76
C PRO A 236 -0.46 -0.81 -26.17
N GLY A 237 -0.29 -1.98 -26.78
CA GLY A 237 0.13 -2.10 -28.19
C GLY A 237 -0.82 -1.39 -29.17
N THR A 238 -1.92 -0.81 -28.68
CA THR A 238 -2.83 0.07 -29.40
C THR A 238 -2.12 1.29 -29.98
N LEU A 239 -1.05 1.82 -29.37
CA LEU A 239 -0.27 2.92 -29.95
C LEU A 239 0.51 2.47 -31.19
N ILE A 240 1.12 1.29 -31.14
CA ILE A 240 1.76 0.67 -32.30
C ILE A 240 0.72 0.31 -33.35
N LEU A 241 -0.43 -0.22 -32.96
CA LEU A 241 -1.52 -0.57 -33.87
C LEU A 241 -2.12 0.67 -34.54
N LEU A 242 -2.31 1.76 -33.79
CA LEU A 242 -2.77 3.04 -34.30
C LEU A 242 -1.73 3.64 -35.25
N GLY A 243 -0.46 3.64 -34.85
CA GLY A 243 0.65 4.13 -35.66
C GLY A 243 0.79 3.36 -36.98
N THR A 244 0.79 2.03 -36.91
CA THR A 244 0.84 1.15 -38.10
C THR A 244 -0.42 1.28 -38.97
N GLY A 245 -1.59 1.42 -38.35
CA GLY A 245 -2.85 1.68 -39.05
C GLY A 245 -2.84 2.99 -39.82
N LEU A 246 -2.38 4.08 -39.19
CA LEU A 246 -2.24 5.39 -39.83
C LEU A 246 -1.20 5.38 -40.97
N ALA A 247 -0.07 4.71 -40.76
CA ALA A 247 0.96 4.55 -41.80
C ALA A 247 0.43 3.75 -43.01
N ALA A 248 -0.28 2.65 -42.77
CA ALA A 248 -0.92 1.85 -43.81
C ALA A 248 -1.99 2.66 -44.57
N PHE A 249 -2.79 3.45 -43.87
CA PHE A 249 -3.79 4.33 -44.48
C PHE A 249 -3.16 5.44 -45.33
N GLY A 250 -2.09 6.06 -44.84
CA GLY A 250 -1.30 7.05 -45.57
C GLY A 250 -0.70 6.48 -46.86
N ALA A 251 -0.11 5.28 -46.77
CA ALA A 251 0.45 4.57 -47.93
C ALA A 251 -0.63 4.18 -48.96
N ALA A 252 -1.79 3.73 -48.50
CA ALA A 252 -2.92 3.40 -49.37
C ALA A 252 -3.46 4.64 -50.11
N ARG A 253 -3.55 5.78 -49.42
CA ARG A 253 -3.96 7.05 -50.03
C ARG A 253 -2.95 7.56 -51.06
N ALA A 254 -1.65 7.46 -50.76
CA ALA A 254 -0.59 7.88 -51.68
C ALA A 254 -0.56 7.07 -52.98
N ARG A 255 -0.94 5.78 -52.93
CA ARG A 255 -1.06 4.92 -54.13
C ARG A 255 -2.24 5.27 -55.03
N LYS A 256 -3.31 5.84 -54.49
CA LYS A 256 -4.54 6.16 -55.26
C LYS A 256 -4.47 7.52 -55.98
N GLY A 257 -3.52 8.37 -55.61
CA GLY A 257 -3.26 9.67 -56.24
C GLY A 257 -2.15 9.65 -57.30
N ARG A 258 -1.59 8.48 -57.61
CA ARG A 258 -0.69 8.23 -58.75
C ARG A 258 -1.43 7.41 -59.80
#